data_AF-A0A5P9BHH5-F1
#
_entry.id   AF-A0A5P9BHH5-F1
#
_cell.length_a   1.000
_cell.length_b   1.000
_cell.length_c   1.000
_cell.angle_alpha   90.00
_cell.angle_beta   90.00
_cell.angle_gamma   90.00
#
_symmetry.space_group_name_H-M   'P 1'
#
loop_
_entity.id
_entity.type
_entity.pdbx_description
1 polymer ?
#
loop_
_entity_poly.entity_id
_entity_poly.type
_entity_poly.pdbx_seq_one_letter_code
_entity_poly.pdbx_strand_id
1 'polypeptide(L)' 'MDKEKQMLIEQFIIGCQKLGLSLEESTELAAKNLIGVVSASGKSHARIEVKRVGIVEVEC' A
#
# COMPACT_ATOMS: atom_id res chain seq x y z
N MET A 1 8.13 14.54 3.30
CA MET A 1 7.34 13.64 2.42
C MET A 1 6.71 14.54 1.38
N ASP A 2 6.60 14.08 0.14
CA ASP A 2 5.89 14.82 -0.91
C ASP A 2 4.43 15.07 -0.48
N LYS A 3 3.91 16.29 -0.65
CA LYS A 3 2.55 16.66 -0.23
C LYS A 3 1.49 15.83 -0.95
N GLU A 4 1.70 15.51 -2.22
CA GLU A 4 0.73 14.71 -2.99
C GLU A 4 0.67 13.28 -2.47
N LYS A 5 1.83 12.69 -2.17
CA LYS A 5 1.92 11.34 -1.59
C LYS A 5 1.26 11.28 -0.21
N GLN A 6 1.43 12.34 0.59
CA GLN A 6 0.78 12.45 1.89
C GLN A 6 -0.75 12.51 1.76
N MET A 7 -1.27 13.32 0.83
CA MET A 7 -2.71 13.42 0.60
C MET A 7 -3.32 12.08 0.17
N LEU A 8 -2.64 11.31 -0.68
CA LEU A 8 -3.11 9.98 -1.10
C LEU A 8 -3.21 9.01 0.08
N ILE A 9 -2.20 9.01 0.96
CA ILE A 9 -2.20 8.18 2.18
C ILE A 9 -3.36 8.58 3.09
N GLU A 10 -3.55 9.88 3.33
CA GLU A 10 -4.63 10.39 4.17
C GLU A 10 -6.02 10.04 3.60
N GLN A 11 -6.22 10.15 2.29
CA GLN A 11 -7.46 9.75 1.63
C GLN A 11 -7.72 8.24 1.75
N PHE A 12 -6.68 7.42 1.60
CA PHE A 12 -6.80 5.96 1.79
C PHE A 12 -7.23 5.62 3.23
N ILE A 13 -6.58 6.23 4.23
CA ILE A 13 -6.92 6.01 5.65
C ILE A 13 -8.36 6.43 5.95
N ILE A 14 -8.78 7.62 5.48
CA ILE A 14 -10.16 8.10 5.64
C ILE A 14 -11.15 7.14 4.95
N GLY A 15 -10.81 6.61 3.77
CA GLY A 15 -11.61 5.62 3.07
C GLY A 15 -11.82 4.35 3.89
N CYS A 16 -10.74 3.80 4.46
CA CYS A 16 -10.81 2.61 5.32
C CYS A 16 -11.68 2.85 6.56
N GLN A 17 -11.55 4.02 7.20
CA GLN A 17 -12.37 4.41 8.34
C GLN A 17 -13.85 4.53 7.99
N LYS A 18 -14.19 5.13 6.83
CA LYS A 18 -15.58 5.26 6.36
C LYS A 18 -16.23 3.91 6.07
N LEU A 19 -15.43 2.93 5.64
CA LEU A 19 -15.87 1.55 5.42
C LEU A 19 -15.97 0.74 6.72
N GLY A 20 -15.56 1.30 7.85
CA GLY A 20 -15.58 0.62 9.14
C GLY A 20 -14.55 -0.52 9.24
N LEU A 21 -13.49 -0.49 8.43
CA LEU A 21 -12.45 -1.52 8.44
C LEU A 21 -11.64 -1.44 9.72
N SER A 22 -11.33 -2.60 10.28
CA SER A 22 -10.33 -2.74 11.33
C SER A 22 -8.93 -2.38 10.80
N LEU A 23 -7.97 -2.21 11.71
CA LEU A 23 -6.58 -1.97 11.35
C LEU A 23 -5.99 -3.13 10.53
N GLU A 24 -6.39 -4.37 10.84
CA GLU A 24 -5.93 -5.57 10.14
C GLU A 24 -6.47 -5.59 8.71
N GLU A 25 -7.78 -5.42 8.52
CA GLU A 25 -8.42 -5.35 7.20
C GLU A 25 -7.88 -4.19 6.36
N SER A 26 -7.64 -3.03 6.98
CA SER A 26 -7.05 -1.87 6.30
C SER A 26 -5.62 -2.15 5.81
N THR A 27 -4.84 -2.88 6.62
CA THR A 27 -3.48 -3.28 6.27
C THR A 27 -3.47 -4.32 5.15
N GLU A 28 -4.36 -5.30 5.23
CA GLU A 28 -4.53 -6.33 4.19
C GLU A 28 -4.96 -5.70 2.86
N LEU A 29 -5.89 -4.74 2.88
CA LEU A 29 -6.31 -4.00 1.69
C LEU A 29 -5.15 -3.20 1.07
N ALA A 30 -4.35 -2.53 1.90
CA ALA A 30 -3.16 -1.81 1.43
C ALA A 30 -2.17 -2.76 0.74
N ALA A 31 -1.91 -3.92 1.34
CA ALA A 31 -1.03 -4.93 0.78
C ALA A 31 -1.56 -5.48 -0.56
N LYS A 32 -2.85 -5.82 -0.64
CA LYS A 32 -3.49 -6.29 -1.88
C LYS A 32 -3.43 -5.26 -3.00
N ASN A 33 -3.63 -3.98 -2.69
CA ASN A 33 -3.50 -2.91 -3.67
C ASN A 33 -2.08 -2.77 -4.20
N LEU A 34 -1.07 -2.85 -3.32
CA LEU A 34 0.34 -2.81 -3.72
C LEU A 34 0.68 -4.01 -4.62
N ILE A 35 0.26 -5.22 -4.23
CA ILE A 35 0.45 -6.44 -5.04
C ILE A 35 -0.25 -6.28 -6.39
N GLY A 36 -1.51 -5.83 -6.43
CA GLY A 36 -2.25 -5.66 -7.68
C GLY A 36 -1.58 -4.67 -8.65
N VAL A 37 -1.08 -3.54 -8.14
CA VAL A 37 -0.32 -2.57 -8.95
C VAL A 37 0.96 -3.19 -9.49
N VAL A 38 1.66 -3.95 -8.65
CA VAL A 38 2.89 -4.63 -9.01
C VAL A 38 2.63 -5.70 -10.08
N SER A 39 1.64 -6.57 -9.91
CA SER A 39 1.26 -7.59 -10.89
C SER A 39 0.79 -6.97 -12.22
N ALA A 40 0.05 -5.85 -12.16
CA ALA A 40 -0.36 -5.13 -13.37
C ALA A 40 0.79 -4.43 -14.10
N SER A 41 1.93 -4.21 -13.44
CA SER A 41 3.08 -3.54 -14.05
C SER A 41 3.86 -4.41 -15.04
N GLY A 42 3.51 -5.70 -15.16
CA GLY A 42 4.20 -6.66 -16.04
C GLY A 42 5.62 -7.01 -15.60
N LYS A 43 6.01 -6.60 -14.39
CA LYS A 43 7.30 -6.94 -13.78
C LYS A 43 7.18 -8.27 -13.04
N SER A 44 8.23 -9.08 -13.09
CA SER A 44 8.33 -10.34 -12.35
C SER A 44 8.68 -10.14 -10.87
N HIS A 45 9.12 -8.94 -10.49
CA HIS A 45 9.54 -8.62 -9.14
C HIS A 45 9.34 -7.13 -8.82
N ALA A 46 8.92 -6.83 -7.59
CA ALA A 46 8.90 -5.48 -7.04
C ALA A 46 9.55 -5.39 -5.66
N ARG A 47 10.31 -4.32 -5.48
CA ARG A 47 10.97 -3.97 -4.21
C ARG A 47 10.31 -2.72 -3.63
N ILE A 48 9.72 -2.85 -2.44
CA ILE A 48 9.02 -1.78 -1.72
C ILE A 48 9.88 -1.37 -0.53
N GLU A 49 10.35 -0.12 -0.50
CA GLU A 49 11.07 0.43 0.64
C GLU A 49 10.11 1.10 1.60
N VAL A 50 9.99 0.56 2.82
CA VAL A 50 9.15 1.09 3.88
C VAL A 50 10.03 1.78 4.92
N LYS A 51 9.93 3.10 4.98
CA LYS A 51 10.75 3.93 5.88
C LYS A 51 10.59 3.46 7.33
N ARG A 52 11.71 3.19 8.01
CA ARG A 52 11.81 2.68 9.40
C ARG A 52 11.40 1.22 9.62
N VAL A 53 10.97 0.49 8.59
CA VAL A 53 10.64 -0.94 8.68
C VAL A 53 11.67 -1.78 7.93
N GLY A 54 12.02 -1.38 6.71
CA GLY A 54 12.99 -2.09 5.88
C GLY A 54 12.51 -2.22 4.43
N ILE A 55 12.99 -3.25 3.75
CA ILE A 55 12.68 -3.54 2.35
C ILE A 55 11.78 -4.77 2.31
N VAL A 56 10.67 -4.67 1.57
CA VAL A 56 9.81 -5.81 1.24
C VAL A 56 10.02 -6.15 -0.23
N GLU A 57 10.34 -7.40 -0.50
CA GLU A 57 10.49 -7.95 -1.86
C GLU A 57 9.28 -8.81 -2.19
N VAL A 58 8.71 -8.59 -3.38
CA VAL A 58 7.49 -9.26 -3.85
C VAL A 58 7.79 -9.87 -5.21
N GLU A 59 7.78 -11.20 -5.28
CA GLU A 59 7.73 -11.94 -6.54
C GLU A 59 6.30 -11.91 -7.10
N CYS A 60 6.17 -11.69 -8.40
CA CYS A 60 4.91 -11.36 -9.07
C CYS A 60 4.43 -12.48 -9.99
#